data_AF-A0A382ZDT4-F1
#
_entry.id   AF-A0A382ZDT4-F1
#
_cell.length_a   1.000
_cell.length_b   1.000
_cell.length_c   1.000
_cell.angle_alpha   90.00
_cell.angle_beta   90.00
_cell.angle_gamma   90.00
#
_symmetry.space_group_name_H-M   'P 1'
#
loop_
_entity.id
_entity.type
_entity.pdbx_description
1 polymer ?
#
loop_
_entity_poly.entity_id
_entity_poly.type
_entity_poly.pdbx_seq_one_letter_code
_entity_poly.pdbx_strand_id
1 'polypeptide(L)'
;MSSSKNLDTKKTSFLNKSNSEFIEQMYLKFIKNDPELPQSWKDYFKDLDEESNLVIKAINGPSWQRNKKIDKNIVLEKYKNLEKKTFS
;
A
#
# COMPACT_ATOMS: atom_id res chain seq x y z
N MET A 1 20.22 15.82 27.26
CA MET A 1 19.40 15.86 26.02
C MET A 1 18.38 14.73 26.10
N SER A 2 17.09 15.04 25.92
CA SER A 2 15.96 14.19 26.33
C SER A 2 15.85 12.86 25.57
N SER A 3 15.74 11.78 26.34
CA SER A 3 15.49 10.39 25.91
C SER A 3 14.13 10.17 25.22
N SER A 4 13.22 11.14 25.26
CA SER A 4 11.91 11.09 24.61
C SER A 4 11.98 11.05 23.08
N LYS A 5 12.95 11.76 22.48
CA LYS A 5 13.15 11.76 21.01
C LYS A 5 13.48 10.38 20.44
N ASN A 6 14.06 9.48 21.23
CA ASN A 6 14.42 8.13 20.78
C ASN A 6 13.24 7.15 20.73
N LEU A 7 12.14 7.45 21.43
CA LEU A 7 10.92 6.64 21.39
C LEU A 7 10.04 7.01 20.18
N ASP A 8 9.95 8.30 19.87
CA ASP A 8 9.22 8.79 18.70
C ASP A 8 9.90 8.39 17.38
N THR A 9 11.24 8.35 17.35
CA THR A 9 11.98 7.82 16.20
C THR A 9 11.79 6.32 16.04
N LYS A 10 11.70 5.53 17.11
CA LYS A 10 11.40 4.08 17.00
C LYS A 10 10.00 3.81 16.45
N LYS A 11 8.99 4.60 16.86
CA LYS A 11 7.62 4.47 16.38
C LYS A 11 7.48 4.87 14.90
N THR A 12 8.13 5.96 14.50
CA THR A 12 8.12 6.44 13.11
C THR A 12 9.14 5.73 12.22
N SER A 13 10.13 5.03 12.79
CA SER A 13 11.10 4.24 12.03
C SER A 13 10.45 3.12 11.24
N PHE A 14 9.30 2.60 11.69
CA PHE A 14 8.52 1.63 10.92
C PHE A 14 7.83 2.26 9.69
N LEU A 15 7.69 3.59 9.64
CA LEU A 15 7.19 4.34 8.48
C LEU A 15 8.31 5.13 7.78
N ASN A 16 9.58 4.83 8.06
CA ASN A 16 10.69 5.40 7.31
C ASN A 16 10.63 4.97 5.84
N LYS A 17 11.23 5.77 4.97
CA LYS A 17 11.19 5.64 3.50
C LYS A 17 11.45 4.21 2.96
N SER A 18 12.26 3.39 3.65
CA SER A 18 12.48 1.99 3.26
C SER A 18 11.26 1.08 3.49
N ASN A 19 10.48 1.34 4.53
CA ASN A 19 9.26 0.58 4.80
C ASN A 19 8.13 0.99 3.84
N SER A 20 8.14 2.23 3.34
CA SER A 20 7.24 2.66 2.24
C SER A 20 7.46 1.82 0.99
N GLU A 21 8.70 1.67 0.53
CA GLU A 21 9.00 0.92 -0.69
C GLU A 21 8.57 -0.56 -0.61
N PHE A 22 8.71 -1.19 0.57
CA PHE A 22 8.23 -2.56 0.78
C PHE A 22 6.70 -2.66 0.74
N ILE A 23 6.00 -1.75 1.42
CA ILE A 23 4.52 -1.70 1.40
C ILE A 23 4.01 -1.45 -0.02
N GLU A 24 4.67 -0.57 -0.78
CA GLU A 24 4.37 -0.29 -2.18
C GLU A 24 4.51 -1.55 -3.05
N GLN A 25 5.58 -2.33 -2.87
CA GLN A 25 5.74 -3.61 -3.58
C GLN A 25 4.65 -4.62 -3.23
N MET A 26 4.31 -4.76 -1.95
CA MET A 26 3.22 -5.64 -1.51
C MET A 26 1.87 -5.19 -2.09
N TYR A 27 1.63 -3.89 -2.16
CA TYR A 27 0.42 -3.33 -2.76
C TYR A 27 0.36 -3.55 -4.29
N LEU A 28 1.50 -3.45 -4.97
CA LEU A 28 1.60 -3.79 -6.40
C LEU A 28 1.27 -5.26 -6.65
N LYS A 29 1.78 -6.16 -5.80
CA LYS A 29 1.44 -7.59 -5.82
C LYS A 29 -0.05 -7.80 -5.57
N PHE A 30 -0.61 -7.05 -4.62
CA PHE A 30 -2.04 -7.08 -4.32
C PHE A 30 -2.89 -6.71 -5.57
N ILE A 31 -2.61 -5.58 -6.22
CA ILE A 31 -3.35 -5.14 -7.43
C ILE A 31 -3.23 -6.14 -8.60
N LYS A 32 -2.13 -6.89 -8.65
CA LYS A 32 -1.87 -7.91 -9.67
C LYS A 32 -2.50 -9.26 -9.33
N ASN A 33 -3.10 -9.42 -8.15
CA ASN A 33 -3.55 -10.71 -7.62
C ASN A 33 -2.42 -11.75 -7.62
N ASP A 34 -1.25 -11.33 -7.18
CA ASP A 34 -0.09 -12.21 -7.08
C ASP A 34 -0.42 -13.38 -6.10
N PRO A 35 -0.35 -14.65 -6.56
CA PRO A 35 -0.61 -15.81 -5.72
C PRO A 35 0.40 -15.94 -4.58
N GLU A 36 1.59 -15.36 -4.72
CA GLU A 36 2.63 -15.36 -3.69
C GLU A 36 2.41 -14.32 -2.60
N LEU A 37 1.41 -13.43 -2.74
CA LEU A 37 1.12 -12.44 -1.71
C LEU A 37 0.52 -13.13 -0.47
N PRO A 38 1.15 -12.97 0.72
CA PRO A 38 0.64 -13.57 1.95
C PRO A 38 -0.77 -13.09 2.30
N GLN A 39 -1.56 -13.96 2.92
CA GLN A 39 -2.95 -13.65 3.28
C GLN A 39 -3.05 -12.44 4.21
N SER A 40 -2.13 -12.29 5.17
CA SER A 40 -2.08 -11.13 6.06
C SER A 40 -1.95 -9.80 5.32
N TRP A 41 -1.22 -9.75 4.20
CA TRP A 41 -1.16 -8.56 3.36
C TRP A 41 -2.46 -8.33 2.59
N LYS A 42 -3.12 -9.40 2.15
CA LYS A 42 -4.43 -9.30 1.49
C LYS A 42 -5.48 -8.71 2.43
N ASP A 43 -5.51 -9.19 3.66
CA ASP A 43 -6.45 -8.72 4.68
C ASP A 43 -6.12 -7.27 5.06
N TYR A 44 -4.83 -6.96 5.32
CA TYR A 44 -4.37 -5.61 5.58
C TYR A 44 -4.81 -4.60 4.50
N PHE A 45 -4.64 -4.92 3.22
CA PHE A 45 -5.01 -4.01 2.13
C PHE A 45 -6.53 -3.93 1.87
N LYS A 46 -7.29 -4.97 2.22
CA LYS A 46 -8.76 -4.92 2.15
C LYS A 46 -9.35 -3.96 3.18
N ASP A 47 -8.77 -3.94 4.38
CA ASP A 47 -9.23 -3.06 5.47
C ASP A 47 -8.79 -1.60 5.27
N LEU A 48 -7.94 -1.33 4.28
CA LEU A 48 -7.27 -0.05 4.03
C LEU A 48 -8.10 0.94 3.17
N ASP A 49 -9.42 0.80 3.13
CA ASP A 49 -10.32 1.44 2.15
C ASP A 49 -10.02 2.95 1.92
N GLU A 50 -10.02 3.78 2.97
CA GLU A 50 -9.69 5.22 2.89
C GLU A 50 -8.18 5.50 2.66
N GLU A 51 -7.31 4.63 3.14
CA GLU A 51 -5.85 4.77 3.06
C GLU A 51 -5.25 4.30 1.73
N SER A 52 -6.00 3.55 0.93
CA SER A 52 -5.62 3.11 -0.43
C SER A 52 -5.17 4.29 -1.31
N ASN A 53 -5.81 5.45 -1.11
CA ASN A 53 -5.49 6.71 -1.76
C ASN A 53 -4.09 7.24 -1.40
N LEU A 54 -3.65 7.03 -0.16
CA LEU A 54 -2.34 7.44 0.33
C LEU A 54 -1.25 6.54 -0.24
N VAL A 55 -1.48 5.22 -0.25
CA VAL A 55 -0.56 4.25 -0.84
C VAL A 55 -0.39 4.50 -2.34
N ILE A 56 -1.48 4.73 -3.08
CA ILE A 56 -1.40 5.04 -4.52
C ILE A 56 -0.66 6.37 -4.77
N LYS A 57 -0.88 7.38 -3.91
CA LYS A 57 -0.17 8.67 -4.01
C LYS A 57 1.32 8.51 -3.71
N ALA A 58 1.69 7.65 -2.75
CA ALA A 58 3.07 7.32 -2.45
C ALA A 58 3.74 6.63 -3.65
N ILE A 59 3.11 5.61 -4.24
CA ILE A 59 3.63 4.89 -5.42
C ILE A 59 3.79 5.82 -6.63
N ASN A 60 2.79 6.68 -6.88
CA ASN A 60 2.82 7.62 -7.98
C ASN A 60 3.87 8.73 -7.77
N GLY A 61 4.25 8.96 -6.52
CA GLY A 61 5.21 9.97 -6.13
C GLY A 61 4.81 11.38 -6.59
N PRO A 62 5.79 12.30 -6.66
CA PRO A 62 5.56 13.67 -7.10
C PRO A 62 5.00 13.73 -8.52
N SER A 63 4.22 14.78 -8.82
CA SER A 63 3.56 14.93 -10.12
C SER A 63 4.52 14.92 -11.31
N TRP A 64 5.76 15.39 -11.11
CA TRP A 64 6.84 15.46 -12.10
C TRP A 64 7.64 14.16 -12.26
N GLN A 65 7.37 13.13 -11.45
CA GLN A 65 8.04 11.84 -11.59
C GLN A 65 7.63 11.17 -12.90
N ARG A 66 8.62 10.68 -13.66
CA ARG A 66 8.43 10.08 -15.00
C ARG A 66 7.98 8.60 -14.98
N ASN A 67 7.58 8.07 -13.83
CA ASN A 67 7.12 6.68 -13.72
C ASN A 67 5.68 6.52 -14.20
N LYS A 68 5.31 5.27 -14.54
CA LYS A 68 3.93 4.93 -14.91
C LYS A 68 3.05 5.05 -13.67
N LYS A 69 2.09 5.99 -13.71
CA LYS A 69 1.16 6.21 -12.60
C LYS A 69 0.08 5.13 -12.57
N ILE A 70 -0.27 4.70 -11.38
CA ILE A 70 -1.40 3.83 -11.09
C ILE A 70 -2.66 4.70 -11.03
N ASP A 71 -3.66 4.33 -11.83
CA ASP A 71 -4.99 4.91 -11.76
C ASP A 71 -5.81 4.24 -10.65
N LYS A 72 -6.33 5.06 -9.74
CA LYS A 72 -7.16 4.64 -8.61
C LYS A 72 -8.43 3.92 -9.06
N ASN A 73 -9.05 4.36 -10.14
CA ASN A 73 -10.30 3.76 -10.64
C ASN A 73 -10.05 2.33 -11.12
N ILE A 74 -8.93 2.09 -11.81
CA ILE A 74 -8.55 0.75 -12.28
C ILE A 74 -8.29 -0.19 -11.11
N VAL A 75 -7.67 0.32 -10.05
CA VAL A 75 -7.43 -0.44 -8.83
C VAL A 75 -8.75 -0.80 -8.15
N LEU A 76 -9.61 0.18 -7.89
CA LEU A 76 -10.90 -0.02 -7.21
C LEU A 76 -11.81 -0.99 -7.97
N GLU A 77 -11.87 -0.90 -9.30
CA GLU A 77 -12.64 -1.83 -10.12
C GLU A 77 -12.09 -3.26 -10.06
N LYS A 78 -10.77 -3.44 -9.96
CA LYS A 78 -10.18 -4.77 -9.73
C LYS A 78 -10.55 -5.33 -8.35
N TYR A 79 -10.56 -4.51 -7.30
CA TYR A 79 -11.00 -4.91 -5.95
C TYR A 79 -12.44 -5.42 -5.96
N LYS A 80 -13.38 -4.65 -6.53
CA LYS A 80 -14.79 -5.06 -6.62
C LYS A 80 -14.97 -6.39 -7.35
N ASN A 81 -14.18 -6.62 -8.39
CA ASN A 81 -14.23 -7.87 -9.15
C ASN A 81 -13.60 -9.05 -8.39
N LEU A 82 -12.65 -8.80 -7.49
CA LEU A 82 -12.07 -9.82 -6.62
C LEU A 82 -13.07 -10.34 -5.59
N GLU A 83 -13.78 -9.43 -4.91
CA GLU A 83 -14.80 -9.80 -3.94
C GLU A 83 -15.90 -10.63 -4.59
N LYS A 84 -16.40 -10.21 -5.76
CA LYS A 84 -17.41 -10.97 -6.51
C LYS A 84 -16.96 -12.40 -6.86
N LYS A 85 -15.66 -12.61 -7.08
CA LYS A 85 -15.09 -13.91 -7.44
C LYS A 85 -14.84 -14.82 -6.24
N THR A 86 -14.72 -14.28 -5.04
CA THR A 86 -14.55 -15.07 -3.80
C THR A 86 -15.86 -15.60 -3.23
N PHE A 87 -17.01 -15.06 -3.66
CA PHE A 87 -18.35 -15.47 -3.21
C PHE A 87 -19.13 -16.28 -4.26
N SER A 88 -18.48 -16.75 -5.33
CA SER A 88 -19.09 -17.52 -6.42
C SER A 88 -18.38 -18.85 -6.62
#